data_AF-A0A7V3WDR9-F1
#
_entry.id   AF-A0A7V3WDR9-F1
#
_cell.length_a   1.000
_cell.length_b   1.000
_cell.length_c   1.000
_cell.angle_alpha   90.00
_cell.angle_beta   90.00
_cell.angle_gamma   90.00
#
_symmetry.space_group_name_H-M   'P 1'
#
loop_
_entity.id
_entity.type
_entity.pdbx_description
1 polymer ?
#
loop_
_entity_poly.entity_id
_entity_poly.type
_entity_poly.pdbx_seq_one_letter_code
_entity_poly.pdbx_strand_id
1 'polypeptide(L)' 'MDDIIIACNVYSYGKYRQRAFEHMKAIGIRYAEVSIGKPEDADEWLRQIELNDLRISSVICPCDVSSDEG' A
#
# COMPACT_ATOMS: atom_id res chain seq x y z
N MET A 1 -8.55 10.41 22.29
CA MET A 1 -9.21 9.23 21.72
C MET A 1 -8.41 8.92 20.48
N ASP A 2 -7.61 7.86 20.49
CA ASP A 2 -6.78 7.51 19.34
C ASP A 2 -7.68 7.16 18.16
N ASP A 3 -7.52 7.87 17.04
CA ASP A 3 -8.26 7.61 15.82
C ASP A 3 -7.86 6.23 15.28
N ILE A 4 -8.84 5.32 15.13
CA ILE A 4 -8.61 4.00 14.54
C ILE A 4 -8.40 4.19 13.03
N ILE A 5 -7.20 3.85 12.55
CA ILE A 5 -6.85 3.89 11.14
C ILE A 5 -7.38 2.62 10.45
N ILE A 6 -8.23 2.80 9.44
CA ILE A 6 -8.69 1.72 8.57
C ILE A 6 -7.91 1.78 7.26
N ALA A 7 -7.15 0.72 7.00
CA ALA A 7 -6.35 0.57 5.79
C ALA A 7 -6.79 -0.64 4.98
N CYS A 8 -6.57 -0.60 3.67
CA CYS A 8 -6.87 -1.71 2.78
C CYS A 8 -5.64 -2.13 1.97
N ASN A 9 -5.35 -3.43 1.96
CA ASN A 9 -4.30 -4.00 1.14
C ASN A 9 -4.70 -3.97 -0.34
N VAL A 10 -3.93 -3.25 -1.14
CA VAL A 10 -4.18 -3.09 -2.58
C VAL A 10 -4.15 -4.45 -3.30
N TYR A 11 -3.33 -5.38 -2.83
CA TYR A 11 -3.18 -6.71 -3.44
C TYR A 11 -4.43 -7.57 -3.31
N SER A 12 -5.29 -7.30 -2.32
CA SER A 12 -6.59 -7.97 -2.14
C SER A 12 -7.55 -7.76 -3.33
N TYR A 13 -7.33 -6.72 -4.15
CA TYR A 13 -8.12 -6.47 -5.36
C TYR A 13 -7.77 -7.40 -6.54
N GLY A 14 -6.66 -8.16 -6.45
CA GLY A 14 -6.26 -9.11 -7.49
C GLY A 14 -6.09 -8.47 -8.87
N LYS A 15 -6.88 -8.90 -9.86
CA LYS A 15 -6.83 -8.36 -11.23
C LYS A 15 -7.33 -6.91 -11.36
N TYR A 16 -7.99 -6.36 -10.34
CA TYR A 16 -8.59 -5.01 -10.36
C TYR A 16 -7.72 -3.96 -9.68
N ARG A 17 -6.44 -4.24 -9.39
CA ARG A 17 -5.52 -3.33 -8.68
C ARG A 17 -5.44 -1.93 -9.27
N GLN A 18 -5.47 -1.80 -10.60
CA GLN A 18 -5.42 -0.50 -11.28
C GLN A 18 -6.57 0.45 -10.87
N ARG A 19 -7.70 -0.10 -10.42
CA ARG A 19 -8.88 0.67 -9.98
C ARG A 19 -9.09 0.59 -8.47
N ALA A 20 -8.16 0.00 -7.73
CA ALA A 20 -8.29 -0.18 -6.28
C ALA A 20 -8.38 1.17 -5.57
N PHE A 21 -7.55 2.13 -5.95
CA PHE A 21 -7.53 3.46 -5.35
C PHE A 21 -8.83 4.24 -5.58
N GLU A 22 -9.37 4.20 -6.80
CA GLU A 22 -10.68 4.78 -7.12
C GLU A 22 -11.78 4.20 -6.22
N HIS A 23 -11.78 2.87 -6.06
CA HIS A 23 -12.78 2.19 -5.25
C HIS A 23 -12.62 2.50 -3.75
N MET A 24 -11.39 2.46 -3.22
CA MET A 24 -11.09 2.82 -1.83
C MET A 24 -11.60 4.23 -1.50
N LYS A 25 -11.36 5.18 -2.40
CA LYS A 25 -11.87 6.55 -2.26
C LYS A 25 -13.41 6.58 -2.27
N ALA A 26 -14.05 5.86 -3.19
CA ALA A 26 -15.50 5.79 -3.28
C ALA A 26 -16.17 5.24 -2.02
N ILE A 27 -15.50 4.34 -1.29
CA ILE A 27 -16.01 3.75 -0.04
C ILE A 27 -15.48 4.45 1.23
N GLY A 28 -14.75 5.56 1.09
CA GLY A 28 -14.27 6.38 2.22
C GLY A 28 -13.00 5.89 2.91
N ILE A 29 -12.28 4.91 2.34
CA ILE A 29 -10.98 4.47 2.84
C ILE A 29 -9.91 5.47 2.39
N ARG A 30 -9.10 5.93 3.35
CA ARG A 30 -8.01 6.90 3.12
C ARG A 30 -6.62 6.30 3.22
N TYR A 31 -6.50 5.10 3.77
CA TYR A 31 -5.21 4.45 3.98
C TYR A 31 -5.10 3.16 3.18
N ALA A 32 -3.93 2.97 2.56
CA ALA A 32 -3.58 1.79 1.81
C ALA A 32 -2.42 1.03 2.48
N GLU A 33 -2.41 -0.27 2.26
CA GLU A 33 -1.27 -1.15 2.49
C GLU A 33 -0.76 -1.62 1.13
N VAL A 34 0.54 -1.48 0.92
CA VAL A 34 1.21 -1.86 -0.34
C VAL A 34 2.34 -2.83 -0.05
N SER A 35 2.58 -3.76 -0.98
CA SER A 35 3.80 -4.57 -0.95
C SER A 35 4.80 -3.98 -1.94
N ILE A 36 6.02 -3.73 -1.46
CA ILE A 36 7.13 -3.33 -2.31
C ILE A 36 8.09 -4.51 -2.40
N GLY A 37 8.49 -4.86 -3.63
CA GLY A 37 9.47 -5.92 -3.84
C GLY A 37 10.90 -5.38 -3.73
N LYS A 38 11.10 -4.14 -4.22
CA LYS A 38 12.36 -3.41 -4.13
C LYS A 38 12.12 -2.01 -3.55
N PRO A 39 13.13 -1.39 -2.92
CA PRO A 39 13.04 -0.01 -2.44
C PRO A 39 12.67 0.98 -3.55
N GLU A 40 13.14 0.74 -4.78
CA GLU A 40 12.91 1.56 -5.97
C GLU A 40 11.41 1.63 -6.36
N ASP A 41 10.62 0.62 -6.01
CA ASP A 41 9.19 0.59 -6.31
C ASP A 41 8.41 1.62 -5.46
N ALA A 42 8.98 2.09 -4.35
CA ALA A 42 8.32 3.01 -3.43
C ALA A 42 7.94 4.34 -4.08
N ASP A 43 8.80 4.89 -4.94
CA ASP A 43 8.57 6.16 -5.63
C ASP A 43 7.35 6.09 -6.57
N GLU A 44 7.17 4.95 -7.24
CA GLU A 44 6.03 4.73 -8.12
C GLU A 44 4.73 4.61 -7.32
N TRP A 45 4.75 3.90 -6.18
CA TRP A 45 3.60 3.85 -5.28
C TRP A 45 3.24 5.23 -4.72
N LEU A 46 4.22 6.02 -4.29
CA LEU A 46 3.98 7.38 -3.80
C LEU A 46 3.28 8.25 -4.86
N ARG A 47 3.76 8.21 -6.11
CA ARG A 47 3.15 8.96 -7.22
C ARG A 47 1.69 8.55 -7.46
N GLN A 48 1.39 7.26 -7.46
CA GLN A 48 0.01 6.78 -7.68
C GLN A 48 -0.96 7.19 -6.57
N ILE A 49 -0.46 7.28 -5.34
CA ILE A 49 -1.27 7.51 -4.15
C ILE A 49 -1.55 9.01 -3.94
N GLU A 50 -0.58 9.88 -4.23
CA GLU A 50 -0.76 11.34 -4.26
C GLU A 50 -1.87 11.76 -5.23
N LEU A 51 -1.93 11.13 -6.41
CA LEU A 51 -2.97 11.39 -7.41
C LEU A 51 -4.39 11.05 -6.91
N ASN A 52 -4.50 10.15 -5.92
CA ASN A 52 -5.77 9.62 -5.44
C ASN A 52 -6.21 10.17 -4.08
N ASP A 53 -5.45 11.09 -3.48
CA ASP A 53 -5.69 11.62 -2.11
C ASP A 53 -5.76 10.50 -1.06
N LEU A 54 -4.92 9.49 -1.23
CA LEU A 54 -4.76 8.37 -0.31
C LEU A 54 -3.43 8.52 0.45
N ARG A 55 -3.24 7.72 1.49
CA ARG A 55 -1.98 7.63 2.24
C ARG A 55 -1.56 6.17 2.41
N ILE A 56 -0.27 5.90 2.42
CA ILE A 56 0.22 4.57 2.83
C ILE A 56 0.29 4.54 4.36
N SER A 57 -0.26 3.50 4.97
CA SER A 57 -0.15 3.26 6.42
C SER A 57 0.85 2.16 6.76
N SER A 58 0.96 1.13 5.91
CA SER A 58 1.85 -0.01 6.08
C SER A 58 2.44 -0.43 4.74
N VAL A 59 3.67 -0.95 4.82
CA VAL A 59 4.41 -1.47 3.66
C VAL A 59 4.85 -2.90 3.99
N ILE A 60 4.51 -3.84 3.12
CA ILE A 60 4.97 -5.22 3.19
C ILE A 60 6.21 -5.36 2.33
N CYS A 61 7.37 -5.49 2.98
CA CYS A 61 8.64 -5.77 2.32
C CYS A 61 9.04 -7.22 2.63
N PRO A 62 9.21 -8.09 1.61
CA PRO A 62 9.76 -9.42 1.83
C PRO A 62 11.25 -9.28 2.18
N CYS A 63 11.58 -9.57 3.44
CA CYS A 63 12.96 -9.68 3.89
C CYS A 63 13.37 -11.14 3.91
N ASP A 64 14.42 -11.49 3.18
CA ASP A 64 15.05 -12.81 3.32
C ASP A 64 15.96 -12.81 4.54
N VAL A 65 15.41 -13.27 5.67
CA VAL A 65 16.15 -13.44 6.93
C VAL A 65 17.13 -14.61 6.89
N SER A 66 17.14 -15.41 5.82
CA SER A 66 18.05 -16.54 5.62
C SER A 66 19.42 -16.10 5.08
N SER A 67 19.50 -14.87 4.56
CA SER A 67 20.74 -14.26 4.04
C SER A 67 21.57 -13.57 5.12
N ASP A 68 21.23 -13.76 6.40
CA ASP A 68 22.02 -13.30 7.55
C ASP A 68 23.23 -14.25 7.72
N GLU A 69 24.24 -14.09 6.85
CA GLU A 69 25.60 -14.58 7.18
C GLU A 69 26.13 -13.69 8.30
N GLY A 70 26.06 -14.21 9.53
CA GLY A 70 26.71 -13.62 10.71
C GLY A 70 28.23 -13.59 10.61
#